data_AF-A0A813KZB8-F1
#
_entry.id   AF-A0A813KZB8-F1
#
_cell.length_a   1.000
_cell.length_b   1.000
_cell.length_c   1.000
_cell.angle_alpha   90.00
_cell.angle_beta   90.00
_cell.angle_gamma   90.00
#
_symmetry.space_group_name_H-M   'P 1'
#
loop_
_entity.id
_entity.type
_entity.pdbx_description
1 polymer ?
#
loop_
_entity_poly.entity_id
_entity_poly.type
_entity_poly.pdbx_seq_one_letter_code
_entity_poly.pdbx_strand_id
1 'polypeptide(L)'
;MAAFVFYGRFYVSSVWIVVSNSNRIVACNLPSNHDTNNTSTTNSKNNSITLQVQSTTKTQQPPQQQQQVQSTTKTQRIATHSHVKGLGLAEDGSALPIASGLVGQEKAREACGIVVDLIRSKKMAGRALLMAGAPGTGKTALALAVAQELGSKVPFCPMVGSEVYSSEVKKTEILMENCRRAIGIRIKETKEVYEGEVTELTPEELQLLLLLLFWLVVVVVVVVIVIVVIVVVVVVIVIVIVVAAGFCLLASVSCCSCCCC
;
A
#
# COMPACT_ATOMS: atom_id res chain seq x y z
N MET A 1 -10.63 5.41 -25.94
CA MET A 1 -11.71 4.91 -25.08
C MET A 1 -11.35 5.29 -23.67
N ALA A 2 -12.12 6.17 -23.06
CA ALA A 2 -12.17 6.39 -21.63
C ALA A 2 -13.54 7.02 -21.43
N ALA A 3 -14.34 6.52 -20.51
CA ALA A 3 -15.63 7.09 -20.16
C ALA A 3 -15.98 6.44 -18.84
N PHE A 4 -15.98 7.19 -17.74
CA PHE A 4 -16.61 6.68 -16.53
C PHE A 4 -17.15 7.79 -15.65
N VAL A 5 -18.39 7.54 -15.24
CA VAL A 5 -19.24 8.20 -14.24
C VAL A 5 -18.74 7.81 -12.84
N PHE A 6 -18.90 8.66 -11.81
CA PHE A 6 -19.56 8.23 -10.56
C PHE A 6 -19.82 9.36 -9.53
N TYR A 7 -20.90 9.10 -8.78
CA TYR A 7 -21.40 9.67 -7.54
C TYR A 7 -20.33 9.84 -6.44
N GLY A 8 -20.52 10.83 -5.57
CA GLY A 8 -19.93 10.82 -4.23
C GLY A 8 -19.29 12.13 -3.82
N ARG A 9 -19.98 12.83 -2.92
CA ARG A 9 -19.62 14.11 -2.31
C ARG A 9 -18.45 13.92 -1.32
N PHE A 10 -17.23 13.77 -1.83
CA PHE A 10 -16.00 13.83 -1.04
C PHE A 10 -15.05 14.88 -1.63
N TYR A 11 -14.52 15.75 -0.76
CA TYR A 11 -13.56 16.79 -1.07
C TYR A 11 -12.23 16.18 -1.53
N VAL A 12 -12.15 15.79 -2.79
CA VAL A 12 -10.93 15.26 -3.37
C VAL A 12 -10.71 15.94 -4.71
N SER A 13 -9.58 16.64 -4.86
CA SER A 13 -9.16 17.29 -6.12
C SER A 13 -8.70 16.26 -7.16
N SER A 14 -9.45 15.17 -7.33
CA SER A 14 -9.20 14.19 -8.39
C SER A 14 -9.71 14.77 -9.71
N VAL A 15 -8.81 14.95 -10.67
CA VAL A 15 -9.14 15.50 -11.99
C VAL A 15 -9.20 14.37 -12.99
N TRP A 16 -10.38 14.18 -13.58
CA TRP A 16 -10.59 13.16 -14.60
C TRP A 16 -10.63 13.80 -15.98
N ILE A 17 -9.60 13.52 -16.77
CA ILE A 17 -9.51 13.94 -18.16
C ILE A 17 -9.81 12.75 -19.05
N VAL A 18 -10.88 12.88 -19.83
CA VAL A 18 -11.39 11.84 -20.72
C VAL A 18 -11.07 12.21 -22.16
N VAL A 19 -10.36 11.34 -22.87
CA VAL A 19 -10.02 11.51 -24.29
C VAL A 19 -10.78 10.50 -25.15
N SER A 20 -11.69 11.00 -26.00
CA SER A 20 -12.42 10.17 -26.98
C SER A 20 -11.72 10.18 -28.35
N ASN A 21 -11.71 9.04 -29.04
CA ASN A 21 -11.04 8.87 -30.35
C ASN A 21 -12.01 8.51 -31.51
N SER A 22 -13.33 8.53 -31.32
CA SER A 22 -14.29 8.28 -32.43
C SER A 22 -15.72 8.73 -32.11
N ASN A 23 -16.45 9.14 -33.15
CA ASN A 23 -17.85 9.60 -33.19
C ASN A 23 -18.91 8.59 -32.72
N ARG A 24 -18.54 7.51 -32.03
CA ARG A 24 -19.48 6.53 -31.46
C ARG A 24 -19.36 6.58 -29.95
N ILE A 25 -20.21 7.37 -29.32
CA ILE A 25 -20.47 7.27 -27.88
C ILE A 25 -21.23 5.95 -27.71
N VAL A 26 -20.51 4.85 -27.51
CA VAL A 26 -21.14 3.63 -27.00
C VAL A 26 -21.38 3.87 -25.53
N ALA A 27 -22.51 4.50 -25.22
CA ALA A 27 -23.10 4.41 -23.90
C ALA A 27 -23.47 2.94 -23.72
N CYS A 28 -22.68 2.18 -22.95
CA CYS A 28 -23.09 0.87 -22.52
C CYS A 28 -24.25 1.06 -21.54
N ASN A 29 -25.46 1.13 -22.10
CA ASN A 29 -26.66 0.77 -21.39
C ASN A 29 -26.40 -0.66 -20.88
N LEU A 30 -26.53 -0.90 -19.58
CA LEU A 30 -26.54 -2.27 -19.06
C LEU A 30 -27.82 -2.95 -19.58
N PRO A 31 -27.70 -4.15 -20.16
CA PRO A 31 -28.66 -5.18 -19.82
C PRO A 31 -27.99 -6.48 -19.36
N SER A 32 -28.79 -7.21 -18.59
CA SER A 32 -28.64 -8.54 -18.02
C SER A 32 -28.33 -9.66 -19.02
N ASN A 33 -27.52 -10.64 -18.55
CA ASN A 33 -27.47 -12.08 -18.89
C ASN A 33 -27.63 -12.55 -20.35
N HIS A 34 -26.63 -13.24 -20.91
CA HIS A 34 -26.60 -14.70 -21.17
C HIS A 34 -25.36 -15.09 -22.00
N ASP A 35 -24.94 -16.34 -21.85
CA ASP A 35 -23.68 -17.00 -22.23
C ASP A 35 -23.34 -17.04 -23.73
N THR A 36 -22.04 -17.22 -24.06
CA THR A 36 -21.51 -18.47 -24.67
C THR A 36 -20.02 -18.39 -24.98
N ASN A 37 -19.40 -19.57 -24.86
CA ASN A 37 -18.00 -19.93 -25.04
C ASN A 37 -17.39 -19.45 -26.37
N ASN A 38 -16.04 -19.35 -26.41
CA ASN A 38 -15.20 -20.06 -27.39
C ASN A 38 -13.70 -19.86 -27.06
N THR A 39 -13.05 -20.99 -26.81
CA THR A 39 -11.61 -21.21 -26.61
C THR A 39 -10.80 -20.87 -27.87
N SER A 40 -9.61 -20.29 -27.70
CA SER A 40 -8.45 -20.49 -28.58
C SER A 40 -7.15 -20.14 -27.86
N THR A 41 -6.53 -21.20 -27.36
CA THR A 41 -5.14 -21.33 -26.90
C THR A 41 -4.15 -20.80 -27.92
N THR A 42 -3.12 -20.04 -27.48
CA THR A 42 -1.72 -20.36 -27.82
C THR A 42 -0.83 -20.04 -26.62
N ASN A 43 -0.03 -21.04 -26.31
CA ASN A 43 0.83 -21.20 -25.15
C ASN A 43 2.28 -20.87 -25.56
N SER A 44 3.15 -20.76 -24.56
CA SER A 44 4.59 -21.00 -24.63
C SER A 44 5.50 -19.77 -24.84
N LYS A 45 6.06 -19.30 -23.72
CA LYS A 45 7.45 -19.54 -23.27
C LYS A 45 7.72 -18.59 -22.10
N ASN A 46 7.57 -19.05 -20.86
CA ASN A 46 8.65 -19.64 -20.05
C ASN A 46 9.92 -18.78 -20.08
N ASN A 47 10.36 -18.28 -18.93
CA ASN A 47 11.56 -18.87 -18.33
C ASN A 47 11.68 -18.54 -16.84
N SER A 48 11.78 -19.64 -16.12
CA SER A 48 12.00 -19.82 -14.70
C SER A 48 13.45 -19.61 -14.30
N ILE A 49 13.60 -19.31 -13.02
CA ILE A 49 14.81 -19.16 -12.24
C ILE A 49 15.47 -20.54 -12.01
N THR A 50 16.80 -20.61 -12.14
CA THR A 50 17.63 -21.63 -11.46
C THR A 50 19.05 -21.13 -11.23
N LEU A 51 19.53 -21.37 -10.01
CA LEU A 51 20.87 -21.07 -9.46
C LEU A 51 21.87 -22.22 -9.75
N GLN A 52 23.15 -21.99 -9.40
CA GLN A 52 24.27 -22.93 -9.19
C GLN A 52 25.16 -23.18 -10.45
N VAL A 53 26.50 -23.14 -10.49
CA VAL A 53 27.61 -23.26 -9.51
C VAL A 53 28.87 -22.51 -10.02
N GLN A 54 29.64 -22.00 -9.05
CA GLN A 54 30.97 -21.40 -9.11
C GLN A 54 32.09 -22.33 -9.61
N SER A 55 32.99 -21.85 -10.49
CA SER A 55 34.37 -22.34 -10.58
C SER A 55 35.35 -21.19 -10.36
N THR A 56 36.32 -21.44 -9.49
CA THR A 56 37.38 -20.53 -9.06
C THR A 56 38.53 -20.52 -10.06
N THR A 57 39.14 -19.36 -10.33
CA THR A 57 40.60 -19.21 -10.52
C THR A 57 41.06 -17.73 -10.60
N LYS A 58 41.79 -17.33 -9.54
CA LYS A 58 42.99 -16.46 -9.45
C LYS A 58 43.03 -15.04 -10.06
N THR A 59 43.15 -14.08 -9.12
CA THR A 59 44.17 -13.01 -9.01
C THR A 59 44.39 -12.05 -10.20
N GLN A 60 44.01 -10.78 -10.01
CA GLN A 60 44.87 -9.57 -10.02
C GLN A 60 44.00 -8.29 -10.00
N GLN A 61 44.23 -7.41 -9.03
CA GLN A 61 43.60 -6.08 -8.92
C GLN A 61 44.43 -5.02 -9.65
N PRO A 62 43.81 -4.12 -10.43
CA PRO A 62 44.29 -2.77 -10.70
C PRO A 62 43.39 -1.70 -10.04
N PRO A 63 43.86 -0.44 -9.94
CA PRO A 63 43.56 0.46 -8.82
C PRO A 63 42.15 1.06 -8.84
N GLN A 64 41.67 1.48 -7.66
CA GLN A 64 40.43 2.22 -7.48
C GLN A 64 40.51 3.58 -8.20
N GLN A 65 40.02 3.64 -9.43
CA GLN A 65 39.67 4.89 -10.07
C GLN A 65 38.35 5.36 -9.48
N GLN A 66 38.35 6.56 -8.89
CA GLN A 66 37.15 7.26 -8.48
C GLN A 66 36.17 7.27 -9.67
N GLN A 67 34.97 6.74 -9.46
CA GLN A 67 33.88 6.84 -10.43
C GLN A 67 33.60 8.32 -10.66
N GLN A 68 34.14 8.85 -11.75
CA GLN A 68 33.82 10.18 -12.22
C GLN A 68 32.31 10.20 -12.42
N VAL A 69 31.60 10.94 -11.57
CA VAL A 69 30.15 11.14 -11.69
C VAL A 69 29.96 11.97 -12.95
N GLN A 70 29.92 11.31 -14.10
CA GLN A 70 29.26 11.87 -15.27
C GLN A 70 27.84 12.15 -14.80
N SER A 71 27.46 13.42 -14.82
CA SER A 71 26.13 13.89 -14.47
C SER A 71 25.12 13.08 -15.29
N THR A 72 24.62 12.01 -14.70
CA THR A 72 23.56 11.19 -15.25
C THR A 72 22.29 11.99 -15.01
N THR A 73 22.14 13.07 -15.78
CA THR A 73 20.86 13.72 -15.99
C THR A 73 19.92 12.61 -16.40
N LYS A 74 19.04 12.19 -15.48
CA LYS A 74 18.14 11.05 -15.63
C LYS A 74 17.63 11.02 -17.07
N THR A 75 18.08 10.06 -17.87
CA THR A 75 17.70 9.96 -19.28
C THR A 75 16.21 9.66 -19.35
N GLN A 76 15.38 10.70 -19.43
CA GLN A 76 14.01 10.52 -19.83
C GLN A 76 14.03 10.09 -21.29
N ARG A 77 13.54 8.87 -21.56
CA ARG A 77 13.33 8.42 -22.94
C ARG A 77 12.39 9.42 -23.61
N ILE A 78 12.79 9.94 -24.77
CA ILE A 78 12.03 10.94 -25.52
C ILE A 78 10.74 10.27 -26.00
N ALA A 79 9.63 10.58 -25.33
CA ALA A 79 8.29 10.17 -25.75
C ALA A 79 7.72 11.14 -26.78
N THR A 80 6.72 10.73 -27.54
CA THR A 80 6.06 11.53 -28.59
C THR A 80 5.54 12.89 -28.08
N HIS A 81 5.18 12.99 -26.79
CA HIS A 81 4.69 14.21 -26.16
C HIS A 81 5.66 14.83 -25.15
N SER A 82 6.95 14.44 -25.18
CA SER A 82 7.99 14.98 -24.28
C SER A 82 8.30 16.47 -24.50
N HIS A 83 7.96 17.00 -25.67
CA HIS A 83 8.13 18.41 -26.02
C HIS A 83 7.12 19.34 -25.32
N VAL A 84 6.03 18.80 -24.78
CA VAL A 84 4.97 19.56 -24.12
C VAL A 84 5.37 19.85 -22.68
N LYS A 85 5.56 21.12 -22.35
CA LYS A 85 6.00 21.57 -21.02
C LYS A 85 4.92 22.28 -20.21
N GLY A 86 3.81 22.66 -20.84
CA GLY A 86 2.70 23.37 -20.20
C GLY A 86 1.67 23.85 -21.22
N LEU A 87 0.65 24.59 -20.76
CA LEU A 87 -0.45 25.05 -21.62
C LEU A 87 -0.08 26.27 -22.47
N GLY A 88 0.87 27.11 -22.01
CA GLY A 88 1.32 28.28 -22.77
C GLY A 88 0.28 29.39 -22.85
N LEU A 89 -0.34 29.72 -21.71
CA LEU A 89 -1.30 30.82 -21.56
C LEU A 89 -0.58 32.06 -21.04
N ALA A 90 -1.06 33.24 -21.42
CA ALA A 90 -0.67 34.51 -20.81
C ALA A 90 -1.32 34.66 -19.42
N GLU A 91 -0.87 35.66 -18.65
CA GLU A 91 -1.43 35.95 -17.32
C GLU A 91 -2.93 36.32 -17.38
N ASP A 92 -3.37 36.89 -18.50
CA ASP A 92 -4.77 37.23 -18.77
C ASP A 92 -5.65 36.00 -19.09
N GLY A 93 -5.05 34.81 -19.19
CA GLY A 93 -5.74 33.56 -19.57
C GLY A 93 -5.95 33.38 -21.08
N SER A 94 -5.39 34.26 -21.92
CA SER A 94 -5.40 34.14 -23.38
C SER A 94 -4.30 33.19 -23.87
N ALA A 95 -4.57 32.42 -24.93
CA ALA A 95 -3.60 31.48 -25.47
C ALA A 95 -2.60 32.17 -26.43
N LEU A 96 -1.30 32.04 -26.15
CA LEU A 96 -0.27 32.53 -27.06
C LEU A 96 -0.14 31.61 -28.27
N PRO A 97 0.04 32.12 -29.50
CA PRO A 97 0.00 31.31 -30.73
C PRO A 97 1.03 30.16 -30.73
N ILE A 98 2.22 30.39 -30.16
CA ILE A 98 3.29 29.41 -29.99
C ILE A 98 3.83 29.54 -28.57
N ALA A 99 3.59 28.55 -27.71
CA ALA A 99 4.10 28.56 -26.33
C ALA A 99 4.16 27.15 -25.73
N SER A 100 5.17 26.91 -24.88
CA SER A 100 5.34 25.68 -24.06
C SER A 100 5.25 24.34 -24.82
N GLY A 101 5.61 24.34 -26.11
CA GLY A 101 5.58 23.16 -26.96
C GLY A 101 4.24 22.88 -27.64
N LEU A 102 3.23 23.74 -27.42
CA LEU A 102 1.95 23.70 -28.13
C LEU A 102 1.87 24.83 -29.17
N VAL A 103 1.21 24.52 -30.29
CA VAL A 103 1.01 25.47 -31.40
C VAL A 103 -0.45 25.44 -31.81
N GLY A 104 -1.07 26.63 -31.90
CA GLY A 104 -2.46 26.80 -32.29
C GLY A 104 -3.46 26.24 -31.27
N GLN A 105 -4.68 25.91 -31.70
CA GLN A 105 -5.74 25.40 -30.83
C GLN A 105 -6.01 26.30 -29.60
N GLU A 106 -6.10 27.61 -29.85
CA GLU A 106 -6.24 28.68 -28.86
C GLU A 106 -7.45 28.45 -27.95
N LYS A 107 -8.64 28.26 -28.55
CA LYS A 107 -9.88 28.00 -27.79
C LYS A 107 -9.79 26.80 -26.85
N ALA A 108 -9.12 25.73 -27.27
CA ALA A 108 -8.97 24.54 -26.45
C ALA A 108 -7.97 24.76 -25.30
N ARG A 109 -6.90 25.53 -25.53
CA ARG A 109 -5.93 25.91 -24.50
C ARG A 109 -6.54 26.86 -23.47
N GLU A 110 -7.30 27.86 -23.91
CA GLU A 110 -8.04 28.77 -23.03
C GLU A 110 -9.03 27.99 -22.15
N ALA A 111 -9.80 27.08 -22.73
CA ALA A 111 -10.71 26.21 -21.98
C ALA A 111 -9.96 25.33 -20.96
N CYS A 112 -8.80 24.79 -21.33
CA CYS A 112 -7.95 24.03 -20.40
C CYS A 112 -7.38 24.91 -19.29
N GLY A 113 -7.09 26.19 -19.55
CA GLY A 113 -6.68 27.18 -18.54
C GLY A 113 -7.74 27.36 -17.46
N ILE A 114 -8.99 27.56 -17.89
CA ILE A 114 -10.14 27.65 -16.96
C ILE A 114 -10.25 26.37 -16.12
N VAL A 115 -10.03 25.20 -16.72
CA VAL A 115 -10.05 23.93 -15.98
C VAL A 115 -8.92 23.88 -14.95
N VAL A 116 -7.69 24.27 -15.29
CA VAL A 116 -6.56 24.35 -14.34
C VAL A 116 -6.89 25.27 -13.17
N ASP A 117 -7.51 26.41 -13.42
CA ASP A 117 -7.92 27.35 -12.36
C ASP A 117 -9.00 26.77 -11.45
N LEU A 118 -9.97 26.04 -12.03
CA LEU A 118 -10.99 25.33 -11.25
C LEU A 118 -10.37 24.21 -10.39
N ILE A 119 -9.31 23.54 -10.87
CA ILE A 119 -8.58 22.51 -10.14
C ILE A 119 -7.80 23.14 -8.98
N ARG A 120 -7.08 24.23 -9.23
CA ARG A 120 -6.35 25.01 -8.21
C ARG A 120 -7.32 25.56 -7.15
N SER A 121 -8.50 25.99 -7.57
CA SER A 121 -9.59 26.44 -6.70
C SER A 121 -10.34 25.31 -6.00
N LYS A 122 -10.01 24.03 -6.27
CA LYS A 122 -10.66 22.83 -5.71
C LYS A 122 -12.17 22.71 -5.96
N LYS A 123 -12.70 23.40 -6.98
CA LYS A 123 -14.13 23.40 -7.34
C LYS A 123 -14.51 22.34 -8.39
N MET A 124 -13.56 21.51 -8.80
CA MET A 124 -13.75 20.44 -9.81
C MET A 124 -14.22 19.10 -9.25
N ALA A 125 -14.49 18.98 -7.95
CA ALA A 125 -14.90 17.70 -7.36
C ALA A 125 -16.17 17.13 -8.04
N GLY A 126 -16.08 15.88 -8.52
CA GLY A 126 -17.19 15.19 -9.19
C GLY A 126 -17.49 15.64 -10.63
N ARG A 127 -16.60 16.43 -11.25
CA ARG A 127 -16.75 16.88 -12.65
C ARG A 127 -15.75 16.13 -13.56
N ALA A 128 -16.19 15.82 -14.78
CA ALA A 128 -15.36 15.20 -15.81
C ALA A 128 -15.10 16.18 -16.96
N LEU A 129 -13.88 16.18 -17.49
CA LEU A 129 -13.53 16.92 -18.70
C LEU A 129 -13.48 15.95 -19.88
N LEU A 130 -14.34 16.14 -20.88
CA LEU A 130 -14.31 15.38 -22.13
C LEU A 130 -13.65 16.19 -23.24
N MET A 131 -12.58 15.66 -23.82
CA MET A 131 -11.95 16.22 -25.01
C MET A 131 -12.34 15.40 -26.24
N ALA A 132 -13.08 16.04 -27.15
CA ALA A 132 -13.56 15.46 -28.39
C ALA A 132 -12.92 16.13 -29.61
N GLY A 133 -12.75 15.38 -30.70
CA GLY A 133 -12.20 15.87 -31.96
C GLY A 133 -11.62 14.74 -32.82
N ALA A 134 -11.29 15.02 -34.08
CA ALA A 134 -10.68 14.06 -35.00
C ALA A 134 -9.33 13.50 -34.48
N PRO A 135 -8.93 12.25 -34.79
CA PRO A 135 -7.61 11.75 -34.40
C PRO A 135 -6.48 12.68 -34.90
N GLY A 136 -5.39 12.79 -34.14
CA GLY A 136 -4.26 13.66 -34.50
C GLY A 136 -4.40 15.14 -34.10
N THR A 137 -5.54 15.59 -33.56
CA THR A 137 -5.75 17.00 -33.15
C THR A 137 -5.12 17.40 -31.80
N GLY A 138 -4.16 16.64 -31.28
CA GLY A 138 -3.44 17.01 -30.05
C GLY A 138 -4.23 16.86 -28.73
N LYS A 139 -5.34 16.12 -28.69
CA LYS A 139 -6.11 15.90 -27.44
C LYS A 139 -5.25 15.32 -26.31
N THR A 140 -4.47 14.28 -26.58
CA THR A 140 -3.57 13.68 -25.59
C THR A 140 -2.46 14.65 -25.17
N ALA A 141 -1.98 15.48 -26.10
CA ALA A 141 -0.99 16.52 -25.81
C ALA A 141 -1.57 17.58 -24.87
N LEU A 142 -2.83 18.01 -25.08
CA LEU A 142 -3.52 18.93 -24.17
C LEU A 142 -3.73 18.33 -22.77
N ALA A 143 -4.10 17.05 -22.66
CA ALA A 143 -4.22 16.38 -21.36
C ALA A 143 -2.88 16.39 -20.59
N LEU A 144 -1.78 16.09 -21.29
CA LEU A 144 -0.44 16.13 -20.72
C LEU A 144 -0.01 17.55 -20.38
N ALA A 145 -0.37 18.54 -21.20
CA ALA A 145 -0.10 19.95 -20.91
C ALA A 145 -0.79 20.40 -19.62
N VAL A 146 -2.06 20.03 -19.42
CA VAL A 146 -2.80 20.28 -18.17
C VAL A 146 -2.08 19.61 -16.98
N ALA A 147 -1.61 18.38 -17.14
CA ALA A 147 -0.87 17.68 -16.08
C ALA A 147 0.44 18.39 -15.72
N GLN A 148 1.19 18.86 -16.71
CA GLN A 148 2.43 19.61 -16.48
C GLN A 148 2.17 20.98 -15.83
N GLU A 149 1.08 21.67 -16.21
CA GLU A 149 0.69 22.96 -15.65
C GLU A 149 0.26 22.90 -14.17
N LEU A 150 -0.27 21.75 -13.74
CA LEU A 150 -0.58 21.48 -12.33
C LEU A 150 0.68 21.14 -11.52
N GLY A 151 1.75 20.70 -12.20
CA GLY A 151 3.03 20.33 -11.62
C GLY A 151 3.00 19.05 -10.78
N SER A 152 4.12 18.73 -10.13
CA SER A 152 4.27 17.56 -9.25
C SER A 152 3.42 17.61 -7.98
N LYS A 153 2.65 18.68 -7.79
CA LYS A 153 1.83 18.87 -6.60
C LYS A 153 0.59 17.98 -6.60
N VAL A 154 0.03 17.74 -7.79
CA VAL A 154 -1.20 16.98 -8.01
C VAL A 154 -0.84 15.66 -8.72
N PRO A 155 -1.26 14.50 -8.20
CA PRO A 155 -1.02 13.24 -8.89
C PRO A 155 -1.85 13.16 -10.17
N PHE A 156 -1.19 12.80 -11.28
CA PHE A 156 -1.83 12.59 -12.57
C PHE A 156 -1.64 11.13 -12.99
N CYS A 157 -2.73 10.43 -13.28
CA CYS A 157 -2.72 9.02 -13.66
C CYS A 157 -3.31 8.88 -15.08
N PRO A 158 -2.46 8.76 -16.12
CA PRO A 158 -2.95 8.42 -17.45
C PRO A 158 -3.36 6.94 -17.49
N MET A 159 -4.54 6.65 -18.03
CA MET A 159 -5.05 5.30 -18.23
C MET A 159 -5.51 5.11 -19.67
N VAL A 160 -5.25 3.94 -20.24
CA VAL A 160 -5.76 3.54 -21.54
C VAL A 160 -7.02 2.70 -21.36
N GLY A 161 -8.09 2.96 -22.09
CA GLY A 161 -9.34 2.21 -21.92
C GLY A 161 -9.25 0.71 -22.18
N SER A 162 -8.24 0.24 -22.91
CA SER A 162 -7.98 -1.19 -23.07
C SER A 162 -7.48 -1.86 -21.77
N GLU A 163 -6.86 -1.09 -20.87
CA GLU A 163 -6.37 -1.59 -19.57
C GLU A 163 -7.51 -1.91 -18.60
N VAL A 164 -8.73 -1.40 -18.85
CA VAL A 164 -9.92 -1.68 -18.04
C VAL A 164 -10.48 -3.08 -18.31
N TYR A 165 -10.14 -3.69 -19.45
CA TYR A 165 -10.61 -5.02 -19.82
C TYR A 165 -9.56 -6.06 -19.41
N SER A 166 -9.79 -6.71 -18.27
CA SER A 166 -9.02 -7.88 -17.80
C SER A 166 -9.96 -9.08 -17.59
N SER A 167 -9.40 -10.28 -17.74
CA SER A 167 -10.04 -11.55 -17.43
C SER A 167 -10.04 -11.89 -15.93
N GLU A 168 -9.05 -11.41 -15.17
CA GLU A 168 -8.87 -11.79 -13.78
C GLU A 168 -9.69 -10.92 -12.82
N VAL A 169 -9.81 -9.62 -13.13
CA VAL A 169 -10.40 -8.61 -12.23
C VAL A 169 -11.62 -7.93 -12.85
N LYS A 170 -12.55 -7.52 -12.00
CA LYS A 170 -13.79 -6.85 -12.45
C LYS A 170 -13.45 -5.46 -13.02
N LYS A 171 -14.10 -5.07 -14.12
CA LYS A 171 -13.94 -3.75 -14.76
C LYS A 171 -14.12 -2.58 -13.77
N THR A 172 -15.02 -2.73 -12.81
CA THR A 172 -15.28 -1.71 -11.77
C THR A 172 -14.15 -1.60 -10.75
N GLU A 173 -13.43 -2.69 -10.48
CA GLU A 173 -12.31 -2.72 -9.54
C GLU A 173 -11.10 -1.99 -10.11
N ILE A 174 -10.74 -2.27 -11.38
CA ILE A 174 -9.66 -1.56 -12.09
C ILE A 174 -9.92 -0.05 -12.11
N LEU A 175 -11.17 0.34 -12.37
CA LEU A 175 -11.54 1.75 -12.35
C LEU A 175 -11.38 2.35 -10.96
N MET A 176 -11.90 1.69 -9.92
CA MET A 176 -11.81 2.16 -8.53
C MET A 176 -10.37 2.24 -8.03
N GLU A 177 -9.52 1.31 -8.41
CA GLU A 177 -8.09 1.34 -8.09
C GLU A 177 -7.41 2.57 -8.70
N ASN A 178 -7.66 2.82 -9.99
CA ASN A 178 -7.13 4.00 -10.65
C ASN A 178 -7.71 5.30 -10.08
N CYS A 179 -8.97 5.29 -9.64
CA CYS A 179 -9.52 6.41 -8.89
C CYS A 179 -8.73 6.69 -7.62
N ARG A 180 -8.35 5.64 -6.88
CA ARG A 180 -7.54 5.78 -5.66
C ARG A 180 -6.12 6.26 -5.97
N ARG A 181 -5.51 5.79 -7.05
CA ARG A 181 -4.17 6.25 -7.50
C ARG A 181 -4.16 7.73 -7.90
N ALA A 182 -5.27 8.26 -8.39
CA ALA A 182 -5.42 9.67 -8.75
C ALA A 182 -5.67 10.60 -7.53
N ILE A 183 -5.76 10.06 -6.31
CA ILE A 183 -5.99 10.82 -5.08
C ILE A 183 -4.68 11.03 -4.33
N GLY A 184 -4.30 12.30 -4.15
CA GLY A 184 -3.11 12.66 -3.38
C GLY A 184 -3.49 13.13 -1.97
N ILE A 185 -2.98 12.43 -0.96
CA ILE A 185 -3.06 12.86 0.45
C ILE A 185 -1.69 13.41 0.86
N ARG A 186 -1.66 14.59 1.50
CA ARG A 186 -0.43 15.20 2.02
C ARG A 186 -0.50 15.24 3.54
N ILE A 187 0.32 14.41 4.19
CA ILE A 187 0.46 14.38 5.64
C ILE A 187 1.72 15.16 5.99
N LYS A 188 1.59 16.13 6.90
CA LYS A 188 2.75 16.81 7.50
C LYS A 188 2.92 16.23 8.90
N GLU A 189 4.07 15.62 9.13
CA GLU A 189 4.43 15.05 10.43
C GLU A 189 5.62 15.84 11.00
N THR A 190 5.53 16.25 12.26
CA THR A 190 6.62 16.90 12.97
C THR A 190 7.45 15.83 13.68
N LYS A 191 8.70 15.66 13.26
CA LYS A 191 9.65 14.73 13.88
C LYS A 191 10.73 15.53 14.61
N GLU A 192 10.92 15.24 15.89
CA GLU A 192 12.07 15.75 16.64
C GLU A 192 13.31 14.96 16.23
N VAL A 193 14.32 15.67 15.74
CA VAL A 193 15.59 15.09 15.31
C VAL A 193 16.67 15.67 16.20
N TYR A 194 17.40 14.82 16.90
CA TYR A 194 18.61 15.20 17.61
C TYR A 194 19.76 15.19 16.61
N GLU A 195 20.28 16.37 16.28
CA GLU A 195 21.48 16.53 15.45
C GLU A 195 22.65 16.95 16.35
N GLY A 196 23.79 16.29 16.20
CA GLY A 196 24.99 16.57 16.99
C GLY A 196 26.08 15.55 16.71
N GLU A 197 27.32 15.93 16.98
CA GLU A 197 28.45 14.99 16.97
C GLU A 197 28.43 14.17 18.26
N VAL A 198 28.51 12.84 18.13
CA VAL A 198 28.55 11.94 19.29
C VAL A 198 29.96 11.95 19.85
N THR A 199 30.13 12.51 21.05
CA THR A 199 31.44 12.59 21.71
C THR A 199 31.76 11.34 22.52
N GLU A 200 30.85 10.85 23.36
CA GLU A 200 31.06 9.61 24.13
C GLU A 200 29.74 8.84 24.35
N LEU A 201 29.81 7.50 24.28
CA LEU A 201 28.71 6.56 24.55
C LEU A 201 29.15 5.59 25.65
N THR A 202 28.62 5.75 26.86
CA THR A 202 28.87 4.83 27.98
C THR A 202 27.69 3.89 28.18
N PRO A 203 27.78 2.60 27.82
CA PRO A 203 26.75 1.63 28.13
C PRO A 203 26.79 1.26 29.62
N GLU A 204 25.65 1.36 30.28
CA GLU A 204 25.50 1.00 31.70
C GLU A 204 24.85 -0.39 31.80
N GLU A 205 25.68 -1.39 32.12
CA GLU A 205 25.28 -2.79 32.27
C GLU A 205 24.63 -3.01 33.65
N LEU A 206 23.29 -2.97 33.71
CA LEU A 206 22.49 -3.26 34.91
C LEU A 206 22.43 -4.76 35.28
N GLN A 207 23.54 -5.47 35.15
CA GLN A 207 23.60 -6.93 35.33
C GLN A 207 23.39 -7.36 36.79
N LEU A 208 23.83 -6.55 37.75
CA LEU A 208 23.76 -6.90 39.18
C LEU A 208 22.32 -6.89 39.73
N LEU A 209 21.47 -5.97 39.27
CA LEU A 209 20.09 -5.85 39.72
C LEU A 209 19.22 -6.98 39.17
N LEU A 210 19.49 -7.41 37.94
CA LEU A 210 18.76 -8.48 37.27
C LEU A 210 19.10 -9.87 37.84
N LEU A 211 20.38 -10.10 38.19
CA LEU A 211 20.79 -11.33 38.87
C LEU A 211 20.19 -11.45 40.27
N LEU A 212 20.10 -10.34 41.03
CA LEU A 212 19.45 -10.33 42.35
C LEU A 212 17.94 -10.59 42.26
N LEU A 213 17.25 -9.98 41.29
CA LEU A 213 15.82 -10.25 41.07
C LEU A 213 15.57 -11.67 40.58
N PHE A 214 16.43 -12.22 39.71
CA PHE A 214 16.32 -13.61 39.27
C PHE A 214 16.52 -14.58 40.43
N TRP A 215 17.51 -14.34 41.29
CA TRP A 215 17.73 -15.16 42.49
C TRP A 215 16.57 -15.04 43.49
N LEU A 216 16.03 -13.83 43.69
CA LEU A 216 14.86 -13.60 44.52
C LEU A 216 13.63 -14.37 44.00
N VAL A 217 13.35 -14.30 42.69
CA VAL A 217 12.23 -15.02 42.06
C VAL A 217 12.40 -16.53 42.18
N VAL A 218 13.60 -17.06 41.93
CA VAL A 218 13.89 -18.49 42.09
C VAL A 218 13.68 -18.92 43.55
N VAL A 219 14.18 -18.15 44.52
CA VAL A 219 13.99 -18.44 45.95
C VAL A 219 12.51 -18.42 46.32
N VAL A 220 11.74 -17.42 45.89
CA VAL A 220 10.29 -17.33 46.16
C VAL A 220 9.54 -18.50 45.55
N VAL A 221 9.82 -18.87 44.29
CA VAL A 221 9.16 -19.99 43.61
C VAL A 221 9.46 -21.31 44.31
N VAL A 222 10.72 -21.57 44.69
CA VAL A 222 11.12 -22.78 45.42
C VAL A 222 10.41 -22.83 46.77
N VAL A 223 10.38 -21.73 47.52
CA VAL A 223 9.68 -21.66 48.82
C VAL A 223 8.19 -21.95 48.67
N VAL A 224 7.53 -21.37 47.67
CA VAL A 224 6.10 -21.62 47.40
C VAL A 224 5.85 -23.09 47.04
N ILE A 225 6.68 -23.69 46.19
CA ILE A 225 6.56 -25.12 45.84
C ILE A 225 6.69 -26.00 47.08
N VAL A 226 7.70 -25.73 47.93
CA VAL A 226 7.90 -26.48 49.18
C VAL A 226 6.68 -26.36 50.10
N ILE A 227 6.14 -25.16 50.27
CA ILE A 227 4.92 -24.94 51.08
C ILE A 227 3.73 -25.71 50.50
N VAL A 228 3.51 -25.65 49.19
CA VAL A 228 2.41 -26.38 48.53
C VAL A 228 2.56 -27.89 48.73
N VAL A 229 3.77 -28.44 48.56
CA VAL A 229 4.04 -29.86 48.77
C VAL A 229 3.76 -30.25 50.23
N ILE A 230 4.21 -29.46 51.20
CA ILE A 230 3.93 -29.70 52.62
C ILE A 230 2.42 -29.71 52.89
N VAL A 231 1.69 -28.71 52.37
CA VAL A 231 0.23 -28.64 52.54
C VAL A 231 -0.46 -29.86 51.94
N VAL A 232 -0.08 -30.27 50.72
CA VAL A 232 -0.64 -31.47 50.07
C VAL A 232 -0.36 -32.73 50.90
N VAL A 233 0.86 -32.90 51.40
CA VAL A 233 1.23 -34.04 52.24
C VAL A 233 0.40 -34.06 53.53
N VAL A 234 0.24 -32.92 54.20
CA VAL A 234 -0.59 -32.80 55.41
C VAL A 234 -2.05 -33.14 55.10
N VAL A 235 -2.61 -32.63 54.00
CA VAL A 235 -3.98 -32.94 53.59
C VAL A 235 -4.16 -34.43 53.33
N VAL A 236 -3.22 -35.08 52.64
CA VAL A 236 -3.27 -36.53 52.39
C VAL A 236 -3.21 -37.31 53.70
N ILE A 237 -2.33 -36.94 54.63
CA ILE A 237 -2.23 -37.57 55.95
C ILE A 237 -3.56 -37.45 56.71
N VAL A 238 -4.17 -36.26 56.73
CA VAL A 238 -5.47 -36.03 57.39
C VAL A 238 -6.56 -36.89 56.75
N ILE A 239 -6.62 -36.97 55.42
CA ILE A 239 -7.58 -37.81 54.70
C ILE A 239 -7.40 -39.28 55.09
N VAL A 240 -6.17 -39.80 55.12
CA VAL A 240 -5.87 -41.18 55.51
C VAL A 240 -6.31 -41.45 56.95
N ILE A 241 -6.06 -40.52 57.88
CA ILE A 241 -6.50 -40.65 59.28
C ILE A 241 -8.03 -40.70 59.38
N VAL A 242 -8.74 -39.82 58.67
CA VAL A 242 -10.21 -39.78 58.67
C VAL A 242 -10.80 -41.05 58.07
N VAL A 243 -10.24 -41.55 56.95
CA VAL A 243 -10.69 -42.80 56.32
C VAL A 243 -10.43 -44.00 57.26
N ALA A 244 -9.27 -44.07 57.91
CA ALA A 244 -8.96 -45.13 58.86
C ALA A 244 -9.91 -45.12 60.08
N ALA A 245 -10.22 -43.92 60.62
CA ALA A 245 -11.19 -43.78 61.70
C ALA A 245 -12.61 -44.18 61.26
N GLY A 246 -13.02 -43.83 60.03
CA GLY A 246 -14.30 -44.22 59.45
C GLY A 246 -14.45 -45.75 59.27
N PHE A 247 -13.40 -46.42 58.79
CA PHE A 247 -13.37 -47.88 58.69
C PHE A 247 -13.46 -48.57 60.07
N CYS A 248 -12.84 -48.00 61.10
CA CYS A 248 -12.90 -48.53 62.47
C CYS A 248 -14.32 -48.43 63.07
N LEU A 249 -15.04 -47.33 62.80
CA LEU A 249 -16.44 -47.18 63.19
C LEU A 249 -17.36 -48.18 62.47
N LEU A 250 -17.16 -48.41 61.17
CA LEU A 250 -17.95 -49.37 60.40
C LEU A 250 -17.75 -50.82 60.89
N ALA A 251 -16.53 -51.20 61.24
CA ALA A 251 -16.23 -52.51 61.81
C ALA A 251 -16.94 -52.73 63.17
N SER A 252 -17.05 -51.66 63.98
CA SER A 252 -17.76 -51.70 65.27
C SER A 252 -19.27 -51.93 65.09
N VAL A 253 -19.88 -51.33 64.06
CA VAL A 253 -21.31 -51.53 63.75
C VAL A 253 -21.57 -52.94 63.20
N SER A 254 -20.63 -53.50 62.42
CA SER A 254 -20.77 -54.86 61.89
C SER A 254 -20.64 -55.94 62.96
N CYS A 255 -19.85 -55.74 64.02
CA CYS A 255 -19.76 -56.67 65.15
C CYS A 255 -21.00 -56.64 66.07
N CYS A 256 -21.72 -55.51 66.17
CA CYS A 256 -22.96 -55.45 66.95
C CYS A 256 -24.10 -56.29 66.33
N SER A 257 -24.08 -56.57 65.03
CA SER A 257 -25.09 -57.40 64.38
C SER A 257 -24.89 -58.91 64.58
N CYS A 258 -23.74 -59.36 65.09
CA CYS A 258 -23.43 -60.79 65.30
C CYS A 258 -23.52 -61.27 66.75
N CYS A 259 -23.78 -60.40 67.73
CA CYS A 259 -23.94 -60.81 69.14
C CYS A 259 -25.40 -60.88 69.64
N CYS A 260 -26.39 -60.77 68.76
CA CYS A 260 -27.82 -60.83 69.11
C CYS A 260 -28.57 -62.09 68.63
N CYS A 261 -27.88 -63.14 68.18
CA CYS A 261 -28.49 -64.45 67.88
C CYS A 261 -27.69 -65.59 68.51
#